data_AF-A0A2G5VTX3-F1
#
_entry.id   AF-A0A2G5VTX3-F1
#
_cell.length_a   1.000
_cell.length_b   1.000
_cell.length_c   1.000
_cell.angle_alpha   90.00
_cell.angle_beta   90.00
_cell.angle_gamma   90.00
#
_symmetry.space_group_name_H-M   'P 1'
#
loop_
_entity.id
_entity.type
_entity.pdbx_description
1 polymer ?
#
loop_
_entity_poly.entity_id
_entity_poly.type
_entity_poly.pdbx_seq_one_letter_code
_entity_poly.pdbx_strand_id
1 'polypeptide(L)'
;MHRPSLIVLLSVLIASQAFVMPPSQATLACITCVATVKGVEAKMLAEGGHVAKNDVDAICLKEVPTHSAEHLCEDYGEHEVDVMVALIKKDVPPKMICQELNKC
;
A
#
# COMPACT_ATOMS: atom_id res chain seq x y z
N MET A 1 -0.71 -54.87 22.26
CA MET A 1 -1.70 -53.80 22.00
C MET A 1 -0.96 -52.60 21.43
N HIS A 2 -1.21 -52.29 20.16
CA HIS A 2 -0.72 -51.09 19.48
C HIS A 2 -1.50 -49.88 19.99
N ARG A 3 -0.81 -48.82 20.40
CA ARG A 3 -1.36 -47.47 20.41
C ARG A 3 -0.23 -46.49 20.10
N PRO A 4 0.09 -46.26 18.82
CA PRO A 4 0.96 -45.15 18.45
C PRO A 4 0.23 -43.85 18.84
N SER A 5 0.93 -43.00 19.60
CA SER A 5 0.48 -41.66 19.95
C SER A 5 0.11 -40.89 18.69
N LEU A 6 -1.19 -40.78 18.45
CA LEU A 6 -1.86 -39.96 17.44
C LEU A 6 -1.62 -38.44 17.58
N ILE A 7 -0.71 -38.02 18.46
CA ILE A 7 -0.46 -36.61 18.80
C ILE A 7 0.63 -36.00 17.90
N VAL A 8 1.39 -36.80 17.15
CA VAL A 8 2.56 -36.33 16.38
C VAL A 8 2.21 -35.83 14.96
N LEU A 9 0.96 -35.93 14.50
CA LEU A 9 0.58 -35.66 13.10
C LEU A 9 -0.26 -34.40 12.85
N LEU A 10 -0.43 -33.51 13.82
CA LEU A 10 -1.42 -32.41 13.75
C LEU A 10 -0.86 -30.98 13.65
N SER A 11 0.43 -30.80 13.32
CA SER A 11 1.03 -29.45 13.20
C SER A 11 1.35 -29.01 11.77
N VAL A 12 1.18 -29.89 10.77
CA VAL A 12 1.29 -29.51 9.36
C VAL A 12 -0.10 -29.11 8.88
N LEU A 13 -0.46 -27.82 9.05
CA LEU A 13 -1.55 -27.11 8.33
C LEU A 13 -1.71 -25.69 8.91
N ILE A 14 -0.61 -24.93 9.06
CA ILE A 14 -0.78 -23.47 9.02
C ILE A 14 -0.92 -23.16 7.54
N ALA A 15 -2.17 -23.24 7.09
CA ALA A 15 -2.61 -22.82 5.79
C ALA A 15 -1.95 -21.49 5.48
N SER A 16 -1.28 -21.44 4.33
CA SER A 16 -1.09 -20.24 3.54
C SER A 16 -2.44 -19.55 3.39
N GLN A 17 -2.82 -18.73 4.37
CA GLN A 17 -3.92 -17.81 4.26
C GLN A 17 -3.43 -16.76 3.27
N ALA A 18 -3.64 -17.02 1.98
CA ALA A 18 -3.71 -15.94 1.02
C ALA A 18 -4.82 -15.02 1.55
N PHE A 19 -4.44 -13.94 2.21
CA PHE A 19 -5.35 -12.84 2.53
C PHE A 19 -5.80 -12.28 1.18
N VAL A 20 -6.87 -12.87 0.65
CA VAL A 20 -7.50 -12.36 -0.56
C VAL A 20 -8.28 -11.14 -0.12
N MET A 21 -7.68 -9.96 -0.30
CA MET A 21 -8.37 -8.69 -0.09
C MET A 21 -9.65 -8.68 -0.96
N PRO A 22 -10.80 -8.27 -0.41
CA PRO A 22 -12.02 -8.12 -1.20
C PRO A 22 -11.75 -7.23 -2.42
N PRO A 23 -12.31 -7.54 -3.60
CA PRO A 23 -12.04 -6.79 -4.83
C PRO A 23 -12.42 -5.31 -4.72
N SER A 24 -13.42 -4.97 -3.91
CA SER A 24 -13.80 -3.58 -3.61
C SER A 24 -12.72 -2.83 -2.83
N GLN A 25 -12.07 -3.47 -1.87
CA GLN A 25 -11.02 -2.87 -1.05
C GLN A 25 -9.72 -2.69 -1.85
N ALA A 26 -9.36 -3.69 -2.67
CA ALA A 26 -8.23 -3.59 -3.60
C ALA A 26 -8.44 -2.46 -4.64
N THR A 27 -9.67 -2.30 -5.13
CA THR A 27 -10.01 -1.21 -6.06
C THR A 27 -9.87 0.16 -5.39
N LEU A 28 -10.37 0.31 -4.15
CA LEU A 28 -10.25 1.56 -3.41
C LEU A 28 -8.80 1.90 -3.08
N ALA A 29 -8.01 0.92 -2.60
CA ALA A 29 -6.58 1.08 -2.36
C ALA A 29 -5.82 1.56 -3.60
N CYS A 30 -6.15 0.99 -4.76
CA CYS A 30 -5.51 1.36 -6.02
C CYS A 30 -5.88 2.79 -6.45
N ILE A 31 -7.15 3.18 -6.34
CA ILE A 31 -7.61 4.54 -6.64
C ILE A 31 -6.93 5.55 -5.71
N THR A 32 -6.91 5.25 -4.40
CA THR A 32 -6.29 6.11 -3.38
C THR A 32 -4.80 6.28 -3.62
N CYS A 33 -4.08 5.19 -3.93
CA CYS A 33 -2.68 5.27 -4.26
C CYS A 33 -2.42 6.12 -5.51
N VAL A 34 -3.16 5.89 -6.60
CA VAL A 34 -2.95 6.66 -7.84
C VAL A 34 -3.20 8.15 -7.64
N ALA A 35 -4.22 8.51 -6.86
CA ALA A 35 -4.50 9.91 -6.52
C ALA A 35 -3.37 10.52 -5.66
N THR A 36 -2.91 9.77 -4.66
CA THR A 36 -1.80 10.19 -3.78
C THR A 36 -0.52 10.43 -4.58
N VAL A 37 -0.12 9.49 -5.43
CA VAL A 37 1.08 9.59 -6.26
C VAL A 37 1.05 10.83 -7.16
N LYS A 38 -0.10 11.14 -7.78
CA LYS A 38 -0.26 12.35 -8.59
C LYS A 38 -0.12 13.63 -7.74
N GLY A 39 -0.69 13.64 -6.54
CA GLY A 39 -0.54 14.77 -5.62
C GLY A 39 0.90 14.96 -5.15
N VAL A 40 1.61 13.87 -4.89
CA VAL A 40 3.04 13.89 -4.53
C VAL A 40 3.88 14.42 -5.69
N GLU A 41 3.66 13.93 -6.90
CA GLU A 41 4.31 14.44 -8.12
C GLU A 41 4.09 15.95 -8.29
N ALA A 42 2.85 16.42 -8.14
CA ALA A 42 2.53 17.85 -8.20
C ALA A 42 3.24 18.68 -7.12
N LYS A 43 3.30 18.18 -5.88
CA LYS A 43 4.05 18.83 -4.79
C LYS A 43 5.54 18.89 -5.11
N MET A 44 6.12 17.80 -5.61
CA MET A 44 7.54 17.73 -5.96
C MET A 44 7.92 18.74 -7.05
N LEU A 45 7.06 18.92 -8.05
CA LEU A 45 7.22 19.92 -9.09
C LEU A 45 7.13 21.36 -8.54
N ALA A 46 6.31 21.60 -7.52
CA ALA A 46 6.15 22.91 -6.91
C ALA A 46 7.24 23.26 -5.88
N GLU A 47 7.69 22.29 -5.08
CA GLU A 47 8.52 22.51 -3.89
C GLU A 47 9.96 21.97 -3.99
N GLY A 48 10.36 21.38 -5.13
CA GLY A 48 11.75 20.97 -5.37
C GLY A 48 12.11 19.56 -4.91
N GLY A 49 11.14 18.64 -4.86
CA GLY A 49 11.40 17.20 -4.80
C GLY A 49 11.72 16.59 -3.43
N HIS A 50 11.55 17.35 -2.35
CA HIS A 50 11.51 16.80 -0.99
C HIS A 50 10.05 16.59 -0.57
N VAL A 51 9.73 15.37 -0.14
CA VAL A 51 8.40 14.98 0.36
C VAL A 51 8.66 14.05 1.53
N ALA A 52 8.11 14.39 2.69
CA ALA A 52 8.15 13.54 3.87
C ALA A 52 6.87 12.71 3.98
N LYS A 53 6.85 11.67 4.83
CA LYS A 53 5.65 10.88 5.11
C LYS A 53 4.43 11.75 5.41
N ASN A 54 4.56 12.74 6.30
CA ASN A 54 3.45 13.61 6.67
C ASN A 54 2.86 14.39 5.48
N ASP A 55 3.68 14.71 4.48
CA ASP A 55 3.18 15.32 3.25
C ASP A 55 2.36 14.32 2.43
N VAL A 56 2.81 13.07 2.33
CA VAL A 56 2.09 11.99 1.63
C VAL A 56 0.75 11.72 2.31
N ASP A 57 0.71 11.62 3.63
CA ASP A 57 -0.52 11.40 4.39
C ASP A 57 -1.50 12.56 4.16
N ALA A 58 -1.02 13.80 4.25
CA ALA A 58 -1.84 15.00 4.02
C ALA A 58 -2.36 15.09 2.58
N ILE A 59 -1.53 14.74 1.59
CA ILE A 59 -1.92 14.69 0.19
C ILE A 59 -2.97 13.60 -0.02
N CYS A 60 -2.76 12.41 0.53
CA CYS A 60 -3.69 11.31 0.39
C CYS A 60 -5.09 11.67 0.93
N LEU A 61 -5.14 12.24 2.14
CA LEU A 61 -6.38 12.70 2.77
C LEU A 61 -7.07 13.84 1.99
N LYS A 62 -6.27 14.71 1.36
CA LYS A 62 -6.78 15.80 0.52
C LYS A 62 -7.35 15.29 -0.80
N GLU A 63 -6.66 14.37 -1.46
CA GLU A 63 -7.06 13.84 -2.76
C GLU A 63 -8.21 12.82 -2.64
N VAL A 64 -8.31 12.13 -1.50
CA VAL A 64 -9.38 11.17 -1.22
C VAL A 64 -10.02 11.43 0.15
N PRO A 65 -10.87 12.47 0.27
CA PRO A 65 -11.49 12.88 1.53
C PRO A 65 -12.68 11.98 1.88
N THR A 66 -12.41 10.68 2.06
CA THR A 66 -13.43 9.69 2.42
C THR A 66 -12.97 8.90 3.63
N HIS A 67 -13.89 8.67 4.57
CA HIS A 67 -13.59 7.89 5.79
C HIS A 67 -13.03 6.50 5.47
N SER A 68 -13.50 5.86 4.39
CA SER A 68 -13.00 4.55 3.94
C SER A 68 -11.56 4.58 3.44
N ALA A 69 -11.01 5.75 3.10
CA ALA A 69 -9.65 5.93 2.61
C ALA A 69 -8.67 6.48 3.66
N GLU A 70 -9.16 6.99 4.80
CA GLU A 70 -8.31 7.52 5.87
C GLU A 70 -7.27 6.49 6.34
N HIS A 71 -7.72 5.27 6.65
CA HIS A 71 -6.81 4.17 7.00
C HIS A 71 -5.81 3.86 5.88
N LEU A 72 -6.21 3.98 4.60
CA LEU A 72 -5.32 3.69 3.47
C LEU A 72 -4.21 4.75 3.34
N CYS A 73 -4.49 5.98 3.78
CA CYS A 73 -3.50 7.05 3.84
C CYS A 73 -2.51 6.86 4.99
N GLU A 74 -2.98 6.39 6.15
CA GLU A 74 -2.12 6.13 7.31
C GLU A 74 -1.18 4.92 7.11
N ASP A 75 -1.56 4.03 6.20
CA ASP A 75 -0.85 2.79 5.88
C ASP A 75 0.48 3.00 5.13
N TYR A 76 0.79 4.23 4.68
CA TYR A 76 2.07 4.52 4.04
C TYR A 76 3.22 4.49 5.06
N GLY A 77 4.13 3.53 4.87
CA GLY A 77 5.39 3.49 5.60
C GLY A 77 6.43 4.44 5.01
N GLU A 78 7.44 4.83 5.80
CA GLU A 78 8.58 5.63 5.32
C GLU A 78 9.24 5.01 4.07
N HIS A 79 9.38 3.69 4.06
CA HIS A 79 9.91 2.97 2.90
C HIS A 79 9.03 3.08 1.65
N GLU A 80 7.71 3.00 1.81
CA GLU A 80 6.77 3.14 0.68
C GLU A 80 6.84 4.57 0.10
N VAL A 81 6.99 5.58 0.97
CA VAL A 81 7.19 6.97 0.58
C VAL A 81 8.51 7.17 -0.18
N ASP A 82 9.61 6.59 0.32
CA ASP A 82 10.91 6.64 -0.36
C ASP A 82 10.84 6.01 -1.76
N VAL A 83 10.22 4.84 -1.88
CA VAL A 83 10.02 4.14 -3.16
C VAL A 83 9.16 4.98 -4.09
N MET A 84 8.05 5.53 -3.58
CA MET A 84 7.15 6.40 -4.34
C MET A 84 7.90 7.60 -4.93
N VAL A 85 8.62 8.36 -4.09
CA VAL A 85 9.40 9.54 -4.51
C VAL A 85 10.49 9.16 -5.51
N ALA A 86 11.18 8.04 -5.30
CA ALA A 86 12.23 7.57 -6.19
C ALA A 86 11.69 7.17 -7.58
N LEU A 87 10.50 6.56 -7.63
CA LEU A 87 9.85 6.17 -8.89
C LEU A 87 9.25 7.38 -9.62
N ILE A 88 8.67 8.34 -8.90
CA ILE A 88 8.21 9.62 -9.48
C ILE A 88 9.38 10.35 -10.15
N LYS A 89 10.55 10.42 -9.50
CA LYS A 89 11.77 11.03 -10.09
C LYS A 89 12.27 10.34 -11.37
N LYS A 90 11.81 9.12 -11.64
CA LYS A 90 12.13 8.33 -12.84
C LYS A 90 11.00 8.37 -13.88
N ASP A 91 10.02 9.27 -13.72
CA ASP A 91 8.85 9.41 -14.58
C ASP A 91 8.04 8.10 -14.72
N VAL A 92 8.04 7.27 -13.67
CA VAL A 92 7.26 6.03 -13.66
C VAL A 92 5.77 6.36 -13.52
N PRO A 93 4.89 5.81 -14.37
CA PRO A 93 3.46 6.14 -14.33
C PRO A 93 2.82 5.80 -12.97
N PRO A 94 1.89 6.62 -12.44
CA PRO A 94 1.30 6.43 -11.11
C PRO A 94 0.72 5.03 -10.86
N LYS A 95 0.09 4.44 -11.87
CA LYS A 95 -0.46 3.08 -11.77
C LYS A 95 0.63 2.02 -11.54
N MET A 96 1.77 2.14 -12.22
CA MET A 96 2.90 1.22 -12.06
C MET A 96 3.54 1.37 -10.68
N ILE A 97 3.66 2.60 -10.18
CA ILE A 97 4.14 2.87 -8.82
C ILE A 97 3.25 2.17 -7.80
N CYS A 98 1.93 2.27 -7.94
CA CYS A 98 1.00 1.63 -7.02
C CYS A 98 1.01 0.10 -7.08
N GLN A 99 1.37 -0.48 -8.23
CA GLN A 99 1.61 -1.93 -8.37
C GLN A 99 2.87 -2.36 -7.64
N GLU A 100 3.96 -1.59 -7.74
CA GLU A 100 5.19 -1.85 -6.97
C GLU A 100 4.96 -1.74 -5.46
N LEU A 101 4.07 -0.83 -5.03
CA LEU A 101 3.67 -0.69 -3.63
C LEU A 101 2.61 -1.72 -3.17
N ASN A 102 2.20 -2.66 -4.03
CA ASN A 102 1.13 -3.64 -3.76
C ASN A 102 -0.20 -3.00 -3.29
N LYS A 103 -0.46 -1.75 -3.68
CA LYS A 103 -1.76 -1.08 -3.47
C LYS A 103 -2.67 -1.25 -4.70
N CYS A 104 -2.09 -1.65 -5.84
CA CYS A 104 -2.68 -2.23 -7.04
C CYS A 104 -1.92 -3.54 -7.36
#